data_AF-A0A976M908-F1
#
_entry.id   AF-A0A976M908-F1
#
_cell.length_a   1.000
_cell.length_b   1.000
_cell.length_c   1.000
_cell.angle_alpha   90.00
_cell.angle_beta   90.00
_cell.angle_gamma   90.00
#
_symmetry.space_group_name_H-M   'P 1'
#
loop_
_entity.id
_entity.type
_entity.pdbx_description
1 polymer ?
#
loop_
_entity_poly.entity_id
_entity_poly.type
_entity_poly.pdbx_seq_one_letter_code
_entity_poly.pdbx_strand_id
1 'polypeptide(L)'
;MGNLSNSIDLFEKNGTGISNHCEFKIKRTMYKESSDFEIITYIIRYNNTYHFRDKSFFSVSVDDFNDVTVFGYYDPSTKRDVVDKVEVYYSIFKRRNPLIIVFTTRDGRKRYYYYKRLCNNQYVYHSLPNEHFGENELKEELVNENNKVNKTLIFKLELGNNINVKQIPESVDDQLTIGRGDKFKKVMFVPNSDTSEGGSPGGPFVLHNDNLFTLKPRGHGIKNEINASHLVEMDNREINAIRIYYSKSGNVALLVEFIEKGFRHQYIRKDKDGYYWEKGTINYNNECDLENKLKQVKSYSDSNDIITYILYRSNSHNNSSFEQQVDSYSDSSEYTHTSSETSK
;
A
#
# COMPACT_ATOMS: atom_id res chain seq x y z
N MET A 1 -28.74 -26.13 17.44
CA MET A 1 -28.52 -25.11 18.49
C MET A 1 -27.92 -23.91 17.79
N GLY A 2 -28.55 -22.73 17.87
CA GLY A 2 -28.05 -21.53 17.19
C GLY A 2 -26.70 -21.11 17.79
N ASN A 3 -25.77 -20.67 16.93
CA ASN A 3 -24.46 -20.18 17.35
C ASN A 3 -24.64 -18.98 18.29
N LEU A 4 -24.37 -19.19 19.58
CA LEU A 4 -24.36 -18.17 20.65
C LEU A 4 -23.00 -17.43 20.73
N SER A 5 -22.11 -17.60 19.75
CA SER A 5 -20.81 -16.92 19.74
C SER A 5 -20.96 -15.43 19.44
N ASN A 6 -20.05 -14.65 19.98
CA ASN A 6 -19.89 -13.25 19.60
C ASN A 6 -19.09 -13.21 18.30
N SER A 7 -19.73 -12.83 17.20
CA SER A 7 -19.10 -12.88 15.88
C SER A 7 -18.43 -11.56 15.52
N ILE A 8 -17.16 -11.66 15.11
CA ILE A 8 -16.40 -10.58 14.49
C ILE A 8 -16.60 -10.69 12.98
N ASP A 9 -17.20 -9.66 12.39
CA ASP A 9 -17.31 -9.51 10.95
C ASP A 9 -16.11 -8.73 10.40
N LEU A 10 -15.35 -9.35 9.48
CA LEU A 10 -14.19 -8.74 8.84
C LEU A 10 -14.54 -7.62 7.83
N PHE A 11 -15.80 -7.49 7.41
CA PHE A 11 -16.29 -6.33 6.67
C PHE A 11 -16.28 -5.06 7.51
N GLU A 12 -16.58 -5.16 8.81
CA GLU A 12 -16.62 -4.00 9.71
C GLU A 12 -15.21 -3.56 10.07
N LYS A 13 -14.80 -2.37 9.61
CA LYS A 13 -13.43 -1.88 9.78
C LYS A 13 -13.27 -0.68 10.70
N ASN A 14 -14.37 -0.08 11.14
CA ASN A 14 -14.39 1.07 12.05
C ASN A 14 -15.74 1.20 12.73
N GLY A 15 -15.76 1.84 13.90
CA GLY A 15 -17.00 2.16 14.61
C GLY A 15 -17.26 1.21 15.77
N THR A 16 -18.52 0.86 15.95
CA THR A 16 -18.99 -0.03 17.01
C THR A 16 -19.93 -1.07 16.43
N GLY A 17 -19.67 -2.34 16.75
CA GLY A 17 -20.55 -3.46 16.42
C GLY A 17 -21.17 -4.03 17.69
N ILE A 18 -22.33 -4.66 17.58
CA ILE A 18 -22.97 -5.39 18.68
C ILE A 18 -23.19 -6.82 18.21
N SER A 19 -22.74 -7.79 18.98
CA SER A 19 -23.02 -9.20 18.72
C SER A 19 -23.38 -9.88 20.02
N ASN A 20 -24.56 -10.50 20.05
CA ASN A 20 -25.09 -11.30 21.15
C ASN A 20 -24.80 -10.72 22.56
N HIS A 21 -23.65 -11.08 23.13
CA HIS A 21 -23.29 -10.85 24.53
C HIS A 21 -22.19 -9.79 24.71
N CYS A 22 -21.77 -9.13 23.65
CA CYS A 22 -20.73 -8.11 23.70
C CYS A 22 -20.92 -6.95 22.72
N GLU A 23 -20.20 -5.86 23.00
CA GLU A 23 -19.98 -4.74 22.10
C GLU A 23 -18.54 -4.82 21.57
N PHE A 24 -18.36 -4.62 20.27
CA PHE A 24 -17.06 -4.45 19.66
C PHE A 24 -16.78 -2.97 19.43
N LYS A 25 -15.65 -2.48 19.91
CA LYS A 25 -15.10 -1.19 19.45
C LYS A 25 -14.04 -1.45 18.38
N ILE A 26 -14.31 -1.01 17.16
CA ILE A 26 -13.50 -1.30 15.99
C ILE A 26 -12.69 -0.05 15.63
N LYS A 27 -11.37 -0.24 15.52
CA LYS A 27 -10.43 0.83 15.19
C LYS A 27 -9.51 0.42 14.06
N ARG A 28 -9.47 1.22 13.01
CA ARG A 28 -8.44 1.16 11.98
C ARG A 28 -7.25 2.04 12.33
N THR A 29 -6.06 1.49 12.24
CA THR A 29 -4.79 2.22 12.42
C THR A 29 -3.76 1.75 11.40
N MET A 30 -2.72 2.55 11.18
CA MET A 30 -1.57 2.15 10.35
C MET A 30 -0.57 1.37 11.20
N TYR A 31 0.09 0.36 10.62
CA TYR A 31 1.16 -0.35 11.30
C TYR A 31 2.40 0.55 11.39
N LYS A 32 2.91 0.74 12.61
CA LYS A 32 3.96 1.74 12.88
C LYS A 32 5.30 1.42 12.21
N GLU A 33 5.62 0.14 12.05
CA GLU A 33 6.91 -0.27 11.48
C GLU A 33 6.90 -0.35 9.95
N SER A 34 5.72 -0.25 9.32
CA SER A 34 5.58 -0.16 7.87
C SER A 34 4.22 0.45 7.49
N SER A 35 4.25 1.58 6.79
CA SER A 35 3.03 2.22 6.28
C SER A 35 2.37 1.49 5.09
N ASP A 36 2.86 0.31 4.73
CA ASP A 36 2.24 -0.55 3.70
C ASP A 36 1.18 -1.50 4.28
N PHE A 37 1.10 -1.56 5.62
CA PHE A 37 0.14 -2.37 6.34
C PHE A 37 -0.77 -1.53 7.25
N GLU A 38 -1.99 -2.00 7.40
CA GLU A 38 -2.97 -1.47 8.34
C GLU A 38 -3.44 -2.56 9.30
N ILE A 39 -3.92 -2.11 10.45
CA ILE A 39 -4.45 -2.95 11.52
C ILE A 39 -5.90 -2.57 11.76
N ILE A 40 -6.78 -3.55 11.69
CA ILE A 40 -8.16 -3.45 12.19
C ILE A 40 -8.19 -4.11 13.55
N THR A 41 -8.46 -3.33 14.60
CA THR A 41 -8.50 -3.78 15.99
C THR A 41 -9.94 -3.86 16.46
N TYR A 42 -10.39 -5.05 16.84
CA TYR A 42 -11.67 -5.34 17.47
C TYR A 42 -11.45 -5.47 18.97
N ILE A 43 -11.85 -4.46 19.74
CA ILE A 43 -11.82 -4.50 21.21
C ILE A 43 -13.15 -5.05 21.69
N ILE A 44 -13.14 -6.19 22.36
CA ILE A 44 -14.33 -6.91 22.79
C ILE A 44 -14.71 -6.48 24.20
N ARG A 45 -15.96 -6.03 24.37
CA ARG A 45 -16.53 -5.63 25.66
C ARG A 45 -17.70 -6.54 26.00
N TYR A 46 -17.42 -7.59 26.75
CA TYR A 46 -18.46 -8.48 27.26
C TYR A 46 -19.36 -7.78 28.26
N ASN A 47 -20.64 -8.12 28.25
CA ASN A 47 -21.56 -7.60 29.25
C ASN A 47 -21.17 -8.08 30.66
N ASN A 48 -21.05 -7.14 31.60
CA ASN A 48 -20.61 -7.38 32.97
C ASN A 48 -21.60 -8.19 33.82
N THR A 49 -22.81 -8.42 33.31
CA THR A 49 -23.84 -9.24 33.98
C THR A 49 -23.57 -10.74 33.86
N TYR A 50 -22.72 -11.18 32.93
CA TYR A 50 -22.46 -12.61 32.71
C TYR A 50 -21.36 -13.14 33.63
N HIS A 51 -21.66 -14.25 34.32
CA HIS A 51 -20.69 -14.96 35.13
C HIS A 51 -19.83 -15.89 34.26
N PHE A 52 -18.53 -15.98 34.54
CA PHE A 52 -17.63 -16.88 33.80
C PHE A 52 -18.02 -18.37 33.85
N ARG A 53 -18.83 -18.79 34.82
CA ARG A 53 -19.36 -20.16 34.84
C ARG A 53 -20.14 -20.47 33.56
N ASP A 54 -20.74 -19.46 32.96
CA ASP A 54 -21.45 -19.50 31.69
C ASP A 54 -20.47 -19.18 30.55
N LYS A 55 -19.51 -20.08 30.33
CA LYS A 55 -18.36 -19.88 29.43
C LYS A 55 -18.76 -19.55 28.00
N SER A 56 -19.92 -20.02 27.55
CA SER A 56 -20.43 -19.82 26.19
C SER A 56 -20.58 -18.34 25.82
N PHE A 57 -20.92 -17.47 26.78
CA PHE A 57 -21.01 -16.01 26.57
C PHE A 57 -19.68 -15.35 26.19
N PHE A 58 -18.56 -16.03 26.44
CA PHE A 58 -17.21 -15.56 26.14
C PHE A 58 -16.65 -16.16 24.85
N SER A 59 -17.46 -16.95 24.13
CA SER A 59 -17.06 -17.51 22.84
C SER A 59 -16.98 -16.42 21.77
N VAL A 60 -15.97 -16.51 20.91
CA VAL A 60 -15.72 -15.56 19.82
C VAL A 60 -15.58 -16.32 18.51
N SER A 61 -16.30 -15.87 17.48
CA SER A 61 -16.10 -16.33 16.11
C SER A 61 -15.58 -15.20 15.24
N VAL A 62 -14.90 -15.56 14.15
CA VAL A 62 -14.46 -14.65 13.10
C VAL A 62 -15.08 -15.12 11.80
N ASP A 63 -15.88 -14.26 11.18
CA ASP A 63 -16.54 -14.50 9.90
C ASP A 63 -15.79 -13.77 8.79
N ASP A 64 -15.61 -14.42 7.66
CA ASP A 64 -14.92 -13.83 6.50
C ASP A 64 -15.84 -12.93 5.66
N PHE A 65 -15.32 -12.45 4.53
CA PHE A 65 -16.05 -11.59 3.61
C PHE A 65 -17.20 -12.28 2.85
N ASN A 66 -17.53 -13.54 3.16
CA ASN A 66 -18.67 -14.26 2.62
C ASN A 66 -19.62 -14.72 3.72
N ASP A 67 -19.53 -14.11 4.91
CA ASP A 67 -20.27 -14.48 6.12
C ASP A 67 -20.03 -15.94 6.55
N VAL A 68 -18.85 -16.49 6.21
CA VAL A 68 -18.47 -17.84 6.62
C VAL A 68 -17.57 -17.75 7.84
N THR A 69 -17.96 -18.43 8.92
CA THR A 69 -17.09 -18.58 10.10
C THR A 69 -15.82 -19.34 9.73
N VAL A 70 -14.70 -18.62 9.75
CA VAL A 70 -13.37 -19.17 9.45
C VAL A 70 -12.59 -19.56 10.70
N PHE A 71 -13.02 -19.06 11.85
CA PHE A 71 -12.44 -19.41 13.15
C PHE A 71 -13.47 -19.24 14.25
N GLY A 72 -13.47 -20.13 15.23
CA GLY A 72 -14.30 -20.04 16.41
C GLY A 72 -13.57 -20.54 17.64
N TYR A 73 -13.54 -19.73 18.68
CA TYR A 73 -13.00 -20.03 19.99
C TYR A 73 -14.14 -20.08 21.00
N TYR A 74 -14.41 -21.27 21.52
CA TYR A 74 -15.59 -21.58 22.32
C TYR A 74 -15.24 -22.06 23.71
N ASP A 75 -16.04 -21.63 24.68
CA ASP A 75 -15.97 -22.08 26.07
C ASP A 75 -14.56 -21.98 26.69
N PRO A 76 -13.97 -20.77 26.77
CA PRO A 76 -12.62 -20.56 27.29
C PRO A 76 -12.43 -21.28 28.63
N SER A 77 -11.30 -22.00 28.74
CA SER A 77 -11.05 -22.88 29.89
C SER A 77 -11.00 -22.12 31.21
N THR A 78 -10.39 -20.93 31.21
CA THR A 78 -10.29 -20.03 32.37
C THR A 78 -10.65 -18.58 32.05
N LYS A 79 -10.93 -17.76 33.08
CA LYS A 79 -11.17 -16.31 32.93
C LYS A 79 -10.01 -15.60 32.23
N ARG A 80 -8.79 -16.13 32.36
CA ARG A 80 -7.58 -15.54 31.77
C ARG A 80 -7.51 -15.78 30.27
N ASP A 81 -8.09 -16.88 29.80
CA ASP A 81 -8.05 -17.29 28.39
C ASP A 81 -9.16 -16.64 27.55
N VAL A 82 -10.02 -15.81 28.15
CA VAL A 82 -11.02 -15.04 27.40
C VAL A 82 -10.30 -14.04 26.51
N VAL A 83 -10.68 -14.00 25.24
CA VAL A 83 -10.14 -13.04 24.25
C VAL A 83 -10.78 -11.68 24.46
N ASP A 84 -9.99 -10.64 24.71
CA ASP A 84 -10.50 -9.28 24.88
C ASP A 84 -10.21 -8.39 23.66
N LYS A 85 -9.30 -8.80 22.78
CA LYS A 85 -8.95 -8.03 21.59
C LYS A 85 -8.50 -8.93 20.45
N VAL A 86 -8.94 -8.61 19.24
CA VAL A 86 -8.49 -9.23 18.00
C VAL A 86 -7.90 -8.16 17.09
N GLU A 87 -6.70 -8.38 16.58
CA GLU A 87 -6.03 -7.50 15.63
C GLU A 87 -5.85 -8.23 14.31
N VAL A 88 -6.38 -7.67 13.22
CA VAL A 88 -6.28 -8.25 11.88
C VAL A 88 -5.48 -7.31 11.00
N TYR A 89 -4.42 -7.85 10.41
CA TYR A 89 -3.48 -7.10 9.60
C TYR A 89 -3.77 -7.29 8.13
N TYR A 90 -3.75 -6.17 7.40
CA TYR A 90 -4.02 -6.12 5.96
C TYR A 90 -2.93 -5.34 5.25
N SER A 91 -2.68 -5.70 4.00
CA SER A 91 -2.00 -4.82 3.06
C SER A 91 -2.93 -3.66 2.67
N ILE A 92 -2.44 -2.43 2.72
CA ILE A 92 -3.26 -1.27 2.32
C ILE A 92 -3.65 -1.32 0.84
N PHE A 93 -2.90 -2.10 0.04
CA PHE A 93 -3.08 -2.32 -1.38
C PHE A 93 -4.16 -3.37 -1.68
N LYS A 94 -4.42 -4.28 -0.74
CA LYS A 94 -5.36 -5.41 -0.87
C LYS A 94 -6.14 -5.63 0.42
N ARG A 95 -7.05 -4.68 0.69
CA ARG A 95 -7.77 -4.60 1.98
C ARG A 95 -8.76 -5.74 2.24
N ARG A 96 -9.14 -6.54 1.24
CA ARG A 96 -10.03 -7.71 1.43
C ARG A 96 -9.28 -9.02 1.72
N ASN A 97 -7.95 -8.97 1.80
CA ASN A 97 -7.11 -10.14 2.05
C ASN A 97 -6.43 -10.00 3.41
N PRO A 98 -6.99 -10.58 4.50
CA PRO A 98 -6.32 -10.60 5.79
C PRO A 98 -5.04 -11.44 5.69
N LEU A 99 -3.96 -10.93 6.27
CA LEU A 99 -2.65 -11.59 6.23
C LEU A 99 -2.40 -12.34 7.53
N ILE A 100 -2.52 -11.62 8.65
CA ILE A 100 -2.21 -12.11 9.99
C ILE A 100 -3.35 -11.71 10.92
N ILE A 101 -3.70 -12.61 11.83
CA ILE A 101 -4.64 -12.37 12.92
C ILE A 101 -3.95 -12.61 14.26
N VAL A 102 -4.19 -11.72 15.20
CA VAL A 102 -3.60 -11.76 16.54
C VAL A 102 -4.70 -11.72 17.57
N PHE A 103 -4.73 -12.69 18.47
CA PHE A 103 -5.66 -12.73 19.59
C PHE A 103 -4.94 -12.30 20.85
N THR A 104 -5.53 -11.34 21.58
CA THR A 104 -5.05 -10.95 22.92
C THR A 104 -6.06 -11.41 23.97
N THR A 105 -5.59 -12.20 24.93
CA THR A 105 -6.38 -12.68 26.06
C THR A 105 -6.40 -11.68 27.22
N ARG A 106 -7.30 -11.87 28.19
CA ARG A 106 -7.48 -11.00 29.37
C ARG A 106 -6.23 -10.81 30.22
N ASP A 107 -5.37 -11.80 30.26
CA ASP A 107 -4.08 -11.71 30.94
C ASP A 107 -2.99 -10.97 30.13
N GLY A 108 -3.36 -10.42 28.96
CA GLY A 108 -2.50 -9.64 28.09
C GLY A 108 -1.64 -10.47 27.14
N ARG A 109 -1.76 -11.81 27.13
CA ARG A 109 -0.99 -12.65 26.21
C ARG A 109 -1.51 -12.49 24.79
N LYS A 110 -0.59 -12.27 23.86
CA LYS A 110 -0.87 -12.23 22.42
C LYS A 110 -0.50 -13.57 21.79
N ARG A 111 -1.26 -13.97 20.78
CA ARG A 111 -1.01 -15.17 19.97
C ARG A 111 -1.13 -14.80 18.50
N TYR A 112 -0.10 -15.11 17.71
CA TYR A 112 0.04 -14.67 16.33
C TYR A 112 -0.20 -15.81 15.34
N TYR A 113 -1.05 -15.57 14.34
CA TYR A 113 -1.39 -16.59 13.36
C TYR A 113 -1.44 -16.03 11.94
N TYR A 114 -0.83 -16.75 11.00
CA TYR A 114 -1.20 -16.64 9.58
C TYR A 114 -2.69 -16.89 9.39
N TYR A 115 -3.41 -15.91 8.82
CA TYR A 115 -4.85 -15.96 8.64
C TYR A 115 -5.28 -17.20 7.83
N LYS A 116 -4.64 -17.41 6.67
CA LYS A 116 -4.97 -18.54 5.77
C LYS A 116 -4.77 -19.91 6.43
N ARG A 117 -3.72 -20.06 7.24
CA ARG A 117 -3.45 -21.33 7.94
C ARG A 117 -4.44 -21.57 9.07
N LEU A 118 -4.85 -20.50 9.77
CA LEU A 118 -5.87 -20.59 10.81
C LEU A 118 -7.22 -21.03 10.22
N CYS A 119 -7.62 -20.46 9.07
CA CYS A 119 -8.88 -20.82 8.39
C CYS A 119 -8.92 -22.28 7.89
N ASN A 120 -7.77 -22.86 7.56
CA ASN A 120 -7.69 -24.22 7.03
C ASN A 120 -7.66 -25.30 8.11
N ASN A 121 -7.37 -24.94 9.37
CA ASN A 121 -7.30 -25.87 10.48
C ASN A 121 -8.51 -25.64 11.36
N GLN A 122 -9.43 -26.62 11.43
CA GLN A 122 -10.54 -26.75 12.39
C GLN A 122 -11.29 -25.45 12.77
N TYR A 123 -12.57 -25.33 12.42
CA TYR A 123 -13.36 -24.13 12.73
C TYR A 123 -13.63 -23.87 14.21
N VAL A 124 -13.43 -24.86 15.10
CA VAL A 124 -13.89 -24.82 16.50
C VAL A 124 -12.73 -25.20 17.42
N TYR A 125 -12.36 -24.27 18.30
CA TYR A 125 -11.29 -24.41 19.28
C TYR A 125 -11.81 -24.21 20.70
N HIS A 126 -11.49 -25.11 21.63
CA HIS A 126 -11.74 -24.93 23.07
C HIS A 126 -10.52 -24.39 23.83
N SER A 127 -9.39 -24.32 23.14
CA SER A 127 -8.15 -23.67 23.55
C SER A 127 -7.53 -23.02 22.33
N LEU A 128 -7.00 -21.81 22.47
CA LEU A 128 -6.22 -21.20 21.39
C LEU A 128 -5.07 -22.14 20.99
N PRO A 129 -4.91 -22.46 19.68
CA PRO A 129 -3.82 -23.30 19.22
C PRO A 129 -2.46 -22.66 19.50
N ASN A 130 -1.37 -23.42 19.33
CA ASN A 130 -0.04 -22.82 19.39
C ASN A 130 0.09 -21.75 18.30
N GLU A 131 0.69 -20.62 18.66
CA GLU A 131 0.96 -19.54 17.71
C GLU A 131 1.91 -20.01 16.61
N HIS A 132 1.80 -19.38 15.45
CA HIS A 132 2.61 -19.74 14.29
C HIS A 132 4.01 -19.12 14.33
N PHE A 133 4.16 -17.96 14.98
CA PHE A 133 5.41 -17.19 15.10
C PHE A 133 5.31 -16.20 16.27
N GLY A 134 6.41 -15.57 16.67
CA GLY A 134 6.47 -14.61 17.79
C GLY A 134 6.24 -13.15 17.39
N GLU A 135 5.95 -12.28 18.36
CA GLU A 135 5.72 -10.84 18.13
C GLU A 135 6.88 -10.14 17.39
N ASN A 136 8.12 -10.52 17.70
CA ASN A 136 9.33 -9.97 17.10
C ASN A 136 9.48 -10.29 15.60
N GLU A 137 8.77 -11.29 15.09
CA GLU A 137 8.81 -11.71 13.68
C GLU A 137 7.69 -11.05 12.86
N LEU A 138 6.76 -10.34 13.51
CA LEU A 138 5.53 -9.81 12.88
C LEU A 138 5.77 -9.03 11.59
N LYS A 139 6.76 -8.12 11.57
CA LYS A 139 7.04 -7.29 10.40
C LYS A 139 7.46 -8.14 9.20
N GLU A 140 8.36 -9.08 9.41
CA GLU A 140 8.86 -9.98 8.37
C GLU A 140 7.73 -10.89 7.87
N GLU A 141 6.95 -11.45 8.80
CA GLU A 141 5.85 -12.33 8.46
C GLU A 141 4.71 -11.60 7.70
N LEU A 142 4.46 -10.32 7.97
CA LEU A 142 3.52 -9.52 7.18
C LEU A 142 3.98 -9.38 5.72
N VAL A 143 5.27 -9.15 5.51
CA VAL A 143 5.86 -9.07 4.17
C VAL A 143 5.76 -10.42 3.47
N ASN A 144 6.13 -11.50 4.16
CA ASN A 144 6.09 -12.86 3.63
C ASN A 144 4.67 -13.27 3.23
N GLU A 145 3.69 -13.09 4.11
CA GLU A 145 2.29 -13.43 3.80
C GLU A 145 1.72 -12.54 2.71
N ASN A 146 2.06 -11.25 2.68
CA ASN A 146 1.64 -10.35 1.59
C ASN A 146 2.14 -10.86 0.23
N ASN A 147 3.40 -11.29 0.15
CA ASN A 147 3.99 -11.81 -1.09
C ASN A 147 3.40 -13.15 -1.52
N LYS A 148 2.92 -13.98 -0.57
CA LYS A 148 2.27 -15.26 -0.88
C LYS A 148 0.83 -15.07 -1.34
N VAL A 149 0.09 -14.19 -0.68
CA VAL A 149 -1.37 -14.03 -0.88
C VAL A 149 -1.68 -13.06 -2.01
N ASN A 150 -0.93 -11.96 -2.11
CA ASN A 150 -1.20 -10.91 -3.08
C ASN A 150 -0.27 -11.05 -4.30
N LYS A 151 -0.84 -10.82 -5.49
CA LYS A 151 -0.08 -10.80 -6.75
C LYS A 151 0.87 -9.60 -6.81
N THR A 152 1.83 -9.66 -7.72
CA THR A 152 2.77 -8.59 -8.07
C THR A 152 2.53 -8.09 -9.49
N LEU A 153 2.98 -6.86 -9.77
CA LEU A 153 3.10 -6.26 -11.08
C LEU A 153 4.50 -6.55 -11.64
N ILE A 154 4.63 -6.64 -12.96
CA ILE A 154 5.91 -6.47 -13.64
C ILE A 154 5.96 -5.03 -14.14
N PHE A 155 6.97 -4.28 -13.70
CA PHE A 155 7.21 -2.94 -14.26
C PHE A 155 8.05 -3.05 -15.53
N LYS A 156 7.68 -2.28 -16.55
CA LYS A 156 8.30 -2.30 -17.87
C LYS A 156 8.68 -0.89 -18.29
N LEU A 157 9.94 -0.69 -18.65
CA LEU A 157 10.41 0.59 -19.19
C LEU A 157 9.95 0.83 -20.62
N GLU A 158 9.80 -0.23 -21.39
CA GLU A 158 9.28 -0.18 -22.75
C GLU A 158 7.88 0.43 -22.77
N LEU A 159 7.58 1.15 -23.85
CA LEU A 159 6.25 1.69 -24.10
C LEU A 159 5.27 0.54 -24.34
N GLY A 160 4.04 0.69 -23.88
CA GLY A 160 3.05 -0.37 -24.08
C GLY A 160 1.75 -0.10 -23.35
N ASN A 161 0.79 -0.99 -23.56
CA ASN A 161 -0.49 -0.92 -22.86
C ASN A 161 -0.40 -1.68 -21.54
N ASN A 162 -0.88 -1.06 -20.46
CA ASN A 162 -1.00 -1.74 -19.19
C ASN A 162 -1.89 -3.00 -19.32
N ILE A 163 -1.48 -4.07 -18.65
CA ILE A 163 -2.20 -5.35 -18.65
C ILE A 163 -2.63 -5.68 -17.23
N ASN A 164 -3.94 -5.81 -17.00
CA ASN A 164 -4.52 -6.17 -15.70
C ASN A 164 -3.97 -5.32 -14.53
N VAL A 165 -3.91 -3.99 -14.68
CA VAL A 165 -3.48 -3.08 -13.61
C VAL A 165 -4.68 -2.29 -13.10
N LYS A 166 -4.80 -2.19 -11.78
CA LYS A 166 -5.80 -1.38 -11.10
C LYS A 166 -5.14 -0.14 -10.51
N GLN A 167 -5.71 1.03 -10.79
CA GLN A 167 -5.35 2.28 -10.14
C GLN A 167 -6.23 2.49 -8.90
N ILE A 168 -5.64 2.96 -7.81
CA ILE A 168 -6.35 3.32 -6.56
C ILE A 168 -5.96 4.76 -6.19
N PRO A 169 -6.92 5.67 -5.94
CA PRO A 169 -8.36 5.48 -6.08
C PRO A 169 -8.77 5.31 -7.55
N GLU A 170 -9.92 4.64 -7.76
CA GLU A 170 -10.48 4.40 -9.09
C GLU A 170 -11.14 5.65 -9.67
N SER A 171 -11.84 6.42 -8.82
CA SER A 171 -12.42 7.70 -9.20
C SER A 171 -11.48 8.87 -8.89
N VAL A 172 -11.52 9.88 -9.75
CA VAL A 172 -10.84 11.18 -9.55
C VAL A 172 -11.44 11.94 -8.36
N ASP A 173 -12.66 11.60 -7.95
CA ASP A 173 -13.36 12.22 -6.81
C ASP A 173 -12.97 11.59 -5.47
N ASP A 174 -12.48 10.35 -5.46
CA ASP A 174 -12.10 9.60 -4.25
C ASP A 174 -10.61 9.82 -3.85
N GLN A 175 -10.10 11.03 -4.04
CA GLN A 175 -8.67 11.31 -3.85
C GLN A 175 -8.21 10.93 -2.44
N LEU A 176 -7.17 10.10 -2.37
CA LEU A 176 -6.49 9.80 -1.12
C LEU A 176 -5.58 10.99 -0.77
N THR A 177 -6.11 11.93 0.00
CA THR A 177 -5.39 13.15 0.38
C THR A 177 -4.42 12.90 1.53
N ILE A 178 -3.42 13.75 1.63
CA ILE A 178 -2.39 13.71 2.67
C ILE A 178 -2.20 15.10 3.23
N GLY A 179 -2.15 15.16 4.56
CA GLY A 179 -1.82 16.36 5.30
C GLY A 179 -2.99 17.28 5.60
N ARG A 180 -2.75 18.26 6.48
CA ARG A 180 -3.80 19.18 6.94
C ARG A 180 -4.21 20.14 5.81
N GLY A 181 -5.49 20.12 5.45
CA GLY A 181 -6.03 20.90 4.33
C GLY A 181 -5.77 20.25 2.96
N ASP A 182 -5.49 18.94 2.94
CA ASP A 182 -5.35 18.14 1.73
C ASP A 182 -4.30 18.64 0.74
N LYS A 183 -3.12 19.06 1.19
CA LYS A 183 -2.15 19.70 0.29
C LYS A 183 -1.60 18.76 -0.79
N PHE A 184 -1.63 17.47 -0.52
CA PHE A 184 -1.14 16.43 -1.41
C PHE A 184 -2.16 15.32 -1.57
N LYS A 185 -1.94 14.49 -2.57
CA LYS A 185 -2.71 13.27 -2.82
C LYS A 185 -1.81 12.16 -3.31
N LYS A 186 -2.29 10.91 -3.22
CA LYS A 186 -1.58 9.75 -3.73
C LYS A 186 -2.43 8.92 -4.69
N VAL A 187 -1.74 8.30 -5.64
CA VAL A 187 -2.26 7.28 -6.55
C VAL A 187 -1.41 6.03 -6.36
N MET A 188 -2.03 4.85 -6.47
CA MET A 188 -1.36 3.56 -6.38
C MET A 188 -1.73 2.69 -7.56
N PHE A 189 -0.77 1.94 -8.10
CA PHE A 189 -0.99 0.87 -9.06
C PHE A 189 -0.77 -0.47 -8.38
N VAL A 190 -1.73 -1.37 -8.56
CA VAL A 190 -1.72 -2.73 -7.99
C VAL A 190 -2.22 -3.72 -9.05
N PRO A 191 -1.92 -5.01 -8.94
CA PRO A 191 -2.46 -6.02 -9.86
C PRO A 191 -3.99 -6.05 -9.81
N ASN A 192 -4.66 -6.05 -10.96
CA ASN A 192 -6.09 -6.26 -11.07
C ASN A 192 -6.40 -7.75 -11.25
N SER A 193 -6.63 -8.44 -10.14
CA SER A 193 -6.98 -9.86 -10.12
C SER A 193 -8.49 -10.13 -10.11
N ASP A 194 -9.31 -9.08 -10.08
CA ASP A 194 -10.75 -9.18 -9.96
C ASP A 194 -11.41 -9.16 -11.35
N THR A 195 -12.02 -10.28 -11.74
CA THR A 195 -12.69 -10.40 -13.04
C THR A 195 -13.91 -9.49 -13.16
N SER A 196 -14.56 -9.14 -12.05
CA SER A 196 -15.71 -8.23 -12.05
C SER A 196 -15.33 -6.80 -12.39
N GLU A 197 -14.07 -6.43 -12.16
CA GLU A 197 -13.49 -5.12 -12.47
C GLU A 197 -12.62 -5.17 -13.75
N GLY A 198 -12.85 -6.16 -14.62
CA GLY A 198 -12.10 -6.33 -15.87
C GLY A 198 -10.65 -6.81 -15.71
N GLY A 199 -10.30 -7.36 -14.56
CA GLY A 199 -8.99 -7.95 -14.28
C GLY A 199 -8.84 -9.42 -14.67
N SER A 200 -7.69 -10.01 -14.33
CA SER A 200 -7.37 -11.42 -14.57
C SER A 200 -6.84 -12.09 -13.29
N PRO A 201 -7.41 -13.21 -12.83
CA PRO A 201 -6.94 -13.89 -11.62
C PRO A 201 -5.54 -14.51 -11.81
N GLY A 202 -5.18 -14.83 -13.07
CA GLY A 202 -3.91 -15.48 -13.43
C GLY A 202 -2.84 -14.52 -13.95
N GLY A 203 -3.18 -13.26 -14.25
CA GLY A 203 -2.28 -12.32 -14.90
C GLY A 203 -2.22 -12.49 -16.43
N PRO A 204 -1.15 -12.03 -17.10
CA PRO A 204 -0.03 -11.28 -16.53
C PRO A 204 -0.47 -9.91 -15.99
N PHE A 205 0.35 -9.28 -15.13
CA PHE A 205 0.07 -7.96 -14.58
C PHE A 205 1.24 -7.03 -14.91
N VAL A 206 1.04 -6.10 -15.83
CA VAL A 206 2.15 -5.32 -16.42
C VAL A 206 1.82 -3.83 -16.41
N LEU A 207 2.69 -3.03 -15.81
CA LEU A 207 2.63 -1.56 -15.86
C LEU A 207 3.80 -1.03 -16.71
N HIS A 208 3.48 -0.28 -17.75
CA HIS A 208 4.47 0.39 -18.60
C HIS A 208 4.77 1.81 -18.11
N ASN A 209 6.01 2.27 -18.29
CA ASN A 209 6.51 3.55 -17.77
C ASN A 209 5.74 4.77 -18.28
N ASP A 210 5.32 4.77 -19.54
CA ASP A 210 4.50 5.82 -20.17
C ASP A 210 3.12 5.98 -19.53
N ASN A 211 2.66 4.97 -18.80
CA ASN A 211 1.42 4.97 -18.06
C ASN A 211 1.59 5.20 -16.55
N LEU A 212 2.82 5.49 -16.10
CA LEU A 212 3.11 5.72 -14.68
C LEU A 212 2.40 6.97 -14.16
N PHE A 213 2.39 8.06 -14.93
CA PHE A 213 1.79 9.33 -14.52
C PHE A 213 0.43 9.59 -15.19
N THR A 214 -0.63 9.10 -14.57
CA THR A 214 -2.01 9.26 -15.07
C THR A 214 -2.61 10.64 -14.80
N LEU A 215 -2.18 11.30 -13.71
CA LEU A 215 -2.61 12.66 -13.43
C LEU A 215 -1.77 13.67 -14.21
N LYS A 216 -2.42 14.36 -15.15
CA LYS A 216 -1.77 15.43 -15.93
C LYS A 216 -1.63 16.71 -15.12
N PRO A 217 -0.47 17.38 -15.19
CA PRO A 217 -0.22 18.63 -14.49
C PRO A 217 -1.11 19.76 -15.04
N ARG A 218 -1.45 20.74 -14.19
CA ARG A 218 -2.37 21.85 -14.51
C ARG A 218 -1.68 23.17 -14.86
N GLY A 219 -0.36 23.17 -15.07
CA GLY A 219 0.42 24.37 -15.41
C GLY A 219 1.06 24.26 -16.79
N HIS A 220 1.17 25.38 -17.51
CA HIS A 220 1.90 25.44 -18.77
C HIS A 220 3.39 25.09 -18.56
N GLY A 221 3.93 24.25 -19.44
CA GLY A 221 5.33 23.80 -19.41
C GLY A 221 5.65 22.69 -18.40
N ILE A 222 4.88 22.57 -17.31
CA ILE A 222 5.10 21.52 -16.30
C ILE A 222 4.72 20.16 -16.87
N LYS A 223 5.58 19.16 -16.68
CA LYS A 223 5.31 17.77 -17.06
C LYS A 223 5.38 16.83 -15.85
N ASN A 224 4.80 15.66 -16.02
CA ASN A 224 5.05 14.50 -15.17
C ASN A 224 5.64 13.45 -16.08
N GLU A 225 6.94 13.53 -16.29
CA GLU A 225 7.72 12.53 -17.00
C GLU A 225 8.75 11.97 -16.01
N ILE A 226 9.41 10.88 -16.34
CA ILE A 226 10.60 10.41 -15.64
C ILE A 226 11.42 9.75 -16.71
N ASN A 227 12.66 10.22 -16.91
CA ASN A 227 13.51 9.60 -17.90
C ASN A 227 13.69 8.12 -17.55
N ALA A 228 13.47 7.23 -18.51
CA ALA A 228 13.60 5.79 -18.33
C ALA A 228 15.00 5.40 -17.81
N SER A 229 16.03 6.20 -18.11
CA SER A 229 17.40 6.05 -17.59
C SER A 229 17.45 5.99 -16.05
N HIS A 230 16.60 6.75 -15.37
CA HIS A 230 16.53 6.76 -13.90
C HIS A 230 15.89 5.47 -13.34
N LEU A 231 15.08 4.78 -14.15
CA LEU A 231 14.29 3.63 -13.74
C LEU A 231 14.82 2.29 -14.28
N VAL A 232 15.99 2.25 -14.91
CA VAL A 232 16.61 1.04 -15.48
C VAL A 232 16.66 -0.10 -14.48
N GLU A 233 17.00 0.19 -13.23
CA GLU A 233 17.06 -0.83 -12.18
C GLU A 233 15.71 -1.47 -11.86
N MET A 234 14.59 -0.80 -12.17
CA MET A 234 13.24 -1.28 -11.89
C MET A 234 12.64 -2.10 -13.03
N ASP A 235 13.29 -2.13 -14.20
CA ASP A 235 12.77 -2.84 -15.36
C ASP A 235 12.68 -4.35 -15.11
N ASN A 236 11.58 -4.96 -15.57
CA ASN A 236 11.24 -6.37 -15.40
C ASN A 236 11.18 -6.86 -13.94
N ARG A 237 11.15 -5.97 -12.95
CA ARG A 237 11.02 -6.38 -11.54
C ARG A 237 9.58 -6.68 -11.17
N GLU A 238 9.43 -7.64 -10.25
CA GLU A 238 8.16 -7.94 -9.60
C GLU A 238 7.89 -6.99 -8.43
N ILE A 239 6.86 -6.17 -8.55
CA ILE A 239 6.54 -5.08 -7.63
C ILE A 239 5.17 -5.34 -6.99
N ASN A 240 5.07 -5.27 -5.66
CA ASN A 240 3.79 -5.45 -4.97
C ASN A 240 2.81 -4.32 -5.29
N ALA A 241 3.32 -3.09 -5.33
CA ALA A 241 2.55 -1.90 -5.68
C ALA A 241 3.50 -0.77 -6.07
N ILE A 242 3.01 0.15 -6.91
CA ILE A 242 3.69 1.40 -7.22
C ILE A 242 2.84 2.53 -6.66
N ARG A 243 3.43 3.44 -5.88
CA ARG A 243 2.74 4.56 -5.25
C ARG A 243 3.34 5.87 -5.73
N ILE A 244 2.49 6.82 -6.08
CA ILE A 244 2.91 8.14 -6.57
C ILE A 244 2.23 9.21 -5.75
N TYR A 245 3.00 10.20 -5.31
CA TYR A 245 2.53 11.35 -4.57
C TYR A 245 2.52 12.59 -5.45
N TYR A 246 1.40 13.31 -5.40
CA TYR A 246 1.17 14.52 -6.18
C TYR A 246 0.82 15.69 -5.28
N SER A 247 1.16 16.90 -5.73
CA SER A 247 0.51 18.12 -5.23
C SER A 247 -0.98 18.15 -5.60
N LYS A 248 -1.84 18.61 -4.70
CA LYS A 248 -3.30 18.65 -4.97
C LYS A 248 -3.67 19.70 -6.02
N SER A 249 -3.10 20.90 -5.94
CA SER A 249 -3.47 22.03 -6.79
C SER A 249 -2.99 21.86 -8.24
N GLY A 250 -1.78 21.33 -8.43
CA GLY A 250 -1.11 21.29 -9.73
C GLY A 250 -1.05 19.91 -10.38
N ASN A 251 -1.46 18.84 -9.68
CA ASN A 251 -1.20 17.45 -10.10
C ASN A 251 0.29 17.19 -10.42
N VAL A 252 1.21 17.92 -9.80
CA VAL A 252 2.66 17.72 -10.02
C VAL A 252 3.10 16.50 -9.22
N ALA A 253 3.63 15.47 -9.88
CA ALA A 253 4.21 14.30 -9.24
C ALA A 253 5.50 14.70 -8.51
N LEU A 254 5.71 14.22 -7.29
CA LEU A 254 6.83 14.63 -6.42
C LEU A 254 7.70 13.44 -5.98
N LEU A 255 7.07 12.29 -5.76
CA LEU A 255 7.70 11.08 -5.25
C LEU A 255 7.04 9.86 -5.88
N VAL A 256 7.85 8.96 -6.41
CA VAL A 256 7.44 7.62 -6.85
C VAL A 256 8.07 6.60 -5.91
N GLU A 257 7.28 5.66 -5.40
CA GLU A 257 7.73 4.54 -4.58
C GLU A 257 7.36 3.23 -5.29
N PHE A 258 8.35 2.40 -5.62
CA PHE A 258 8.14 1.01 -5.99
C PHE A 258 8.29 0.15 -4.74
N ILE A 259 7.21 -0.51 -4.32
CA ILE A 259 7.21 -1.38 -3.15
C ILE A 259 7.47 -2.82 -3.59
N GLU A 260 8.64 -3.35 -3.21
CA GLU A 260 9.09 -4.70 -3.53
C GLU A 260 9.45 -5.44 -2.24
N LYS A 261 8.69 -6.47 -1.90
CA LYS A 261 8.95 -7.37 -0.76
C LYS A 261 9.27 -6.61 0.53
N GLY A 262 8.48 -5.57 0.83
CA GLY A 262 8.64 -4.73 2.02
C GLY A 262 9.72 -3.65 1.94
N PHE A 263 10.48 -3.60 0.85
CA PHE A 263 11.42 -2.52 0.55
C PHE A 263 10.80 -1.49 -0.38
N ARG A 264 11.22 -0.23 -0.26
CA ARG A 264 10.76 0.88 -1.10
C ARG A 264 11.91 1.44 -1.90
N HIS A 265 11.83 1.33 -3.22
CA HIS A 265 12.70 2.07 -4.13
C HIS A 265 12.03 3.41 -4.41
N GLN A 266 12.63 4.50 -3.93
CA GLN A 266 12.05 5.83 -4.00
C GLN A 266 12.79 6.70 -5.01
N TYR A 267 12.03 7.38 -5.86
CA TYR A 267 12.51 8.34 -6.84
C TYR A 267 11.88 9.70 -6.55
N ILE A 268 12.72 10.70 -6.34
CA ILE A 268 12.35 12.01 -5.83
C ILE A 268 12.57 13.03 -6.95
N ARG A 269 11.54 13.81 -7.27
CA ARG A 269 11.63 14.87 -8.29
C ARG A 269 12.62 15.94 -7.88
N LYS A 270 13.43 16.42 -8.84
CA LYS A 270 14.48 17.42 -8.59
C LYS A 270 14.32 18.70 -9.39
N ASP A 271 13.54 18.69 -10.46
CA ASP A 271 13.36 19.82 -11.35
C ASP A 271 11.87 20.18 -11.51
N LYS A 272 11.66 21.41 -11.96
CA LYS A 272 10.35 22.01 -12.16
C LYS A 272 9.53 21.28 -13.24
N ASP A 273 10.16 20.78 -14.28
CA ASP A 273 9.50 20.14 -15.42
C ASP A 273 9.31 18.65 -15.23
N GLY A 274 10.11 18.03 -14.35
CA GLY A 274 9.95 16.64 -13.96
C GLY A 274 10.73 15.70 -14.86
N TYR A 275 11.77 16.15 -15.55
CA TYR A 275 12.64 15.23 -16.29
C TYR A 275 13.65 14.56 -15.37
N TYR A 276 14.17 15.31 -14.39
CA TYR A 276 15.25 14.87 -13.52
C TYR A 276 14.72 14.35 -12.19
N TRP A 277 14.98 13.06 -11.95
CA TRP A 277 14.59 12.36 -10.73
C TRP A 277 15.81 11.68 -10.11
N GLU A 278 15.92 11.78 -8.79
CA GLU A 278 17.00 11.14 -8.06
C GLU A 278 16.47 9.95 -7.27
N LYS A 279 17.13 8.81 -7.40
CA LYS A 279 16.93 7.68 -6.49
C LYS A 279 17.43 8.08 -5.10
N GLY A 280 16.58 7.99 -4.09
CA GLY A 280 16.92 8.43 -2.75
C GLY A 280 16.07 7.78 -1.67
N THR A 281 16.10 8.34 -0.47
CA THR A 281 15.24 7.88 0.62
C THR A 281 14.66 9.06 1.40
N ILE A 282 13.34 9.10 1.47
CA ILE A 282 12.55 9.94 2.36
C ILE A 282 11.99 9.03 3.45
N ASN A 283 12.55 9.17 4.65
CA ASN A 283 12.02 8.52 5.85
C ASN A 283 10.85 9.33 6.41
N TYR A 284 9.73 8.66 6.62
CA TYR A 284 8.54 9.23 7.27
C TYR A 284 7.84 8.15 8.08
N ASN A 285 7.44 8.48 9.32
CA ASN A 285 6.80 7.52 10.22
C ASN A 285 5.29 7.76 10.36
N ASN A 286 4.80 8.88 9.85
CA ASN A 286 3.39 9.26 9.88
C ASN A 286 3.06 10.22 8.72
N GLU A 287 1.78 10.53 8.54
CA GLU A 287 1.33 11.40 7.46
C GLU A 287 1.78 12.85 7.59
N CYS A 288 1.99 13.37 8.80
CA CYS A 288 2.47 14.73 9.03
C CYS A 288 3.94 14.87 8.60
N ASP A 289 4.78 13.89 8.94
CA ASP A 289 6.17 13.83 8.50
C ASP A 289 6.24 13.79 6.96
N LEU A 290 5.42 12.92 6.36
CA LEU A 290 5.32 12.79 4.91
C LEU A 290 4.87 14.09 4.25
N GLU A 291 3.85 14.76 4.79
CA GLU A 291 3.39 16.07 4.31
C GLU A 291 4.55 17.08 4.29
N ASN A 292 5.33 17.16 5.36
CA ASN A 292 6.44 18.10 5.45
C ASN A 292 7.57 17.76 4.46
N LYS A 293 7.86 16.47 4.26
CA LYS A 293 8.83 16.03 3.24
C LYS A 293 8.38 16.34 1.82
N LEU A 294 7.10 16.10 1.50
CA LEU A 294 6.54 16.44 0.19
C LEU A 294 6.55 17.95 -0.06
N LYS A 295 6.32 18.79 0.96
CA LYS A 295 6.50 20.25 0.84
C LYS A 295 7.93 20.62 0.49
N GLN A 296 8.92 20.01 1.15
CA GLN A 296 10.33 20.27 0.87
C GLN A 296 10.70 19.89 -0.56
N VAL A 297 10.28 18.70 -1.01
CA VAL A 297 10.50 18.24 -2.40
C VAL A 297 9.88 19.23 -3.38
N LYS A 298 8.62 19.62 -3.15
CA LYS A 298 7.92 20.58 -4.01
C LYS A 298 8.64 21.93 -4.08
N SER A 299 8.96 22.52 -2.93
CA SER A 299 9.63 23.83 -2.89
C SER A 299 10.98 23.79 -3.59
N TYR A 300 11.75 22.71 -3.40
CA TYR A 300 13.02 22.52 -4.08
C TYR A 300 12.83 22.39 -5.59
N SER A 301 11.97 21.47 -6.05
CA SER A 301 11.74 21.25 -7.49
C SER A 301 11.19 22.49 -8.19
N ASP A 302 10.27 23.23 -7.54
CA ASP A 302 9.70 24.46 -8.09
C ASP A 302 10.77 25.56 -8.29
N SER A 303 11.80 25.59 -7.44
CA SER A 303 12.91 26.57 -7.51
C SER A 303 14.04 26.18 -8.46
N ASN A 304 14.05 24.93 -8.91
CA ASN A 304 15.17 24.35 -9.65
C ASN A 304 14.78 24.13 -11.12
N ASP A 305 14.98 25.19 -11.91
CA ASP A 305 14.74 25.20 -13.35
C ASP A 305 16.00 24.68 -14.07
N ILE A 306 16.09 23.35 -14.20
CA ILE A 306 17.22 22.69 -14.86
C ILE A 306 16.87 22.47 -16.33
N ILE A 307 17.70 23.01 -17.22
CA ILE A 307 17.64 22.64 -18.64
C ILE A 307 18.26 21.25 -18.79
N THR A 308 17.43 20.26 -19.08
CA THR A 308 17.86 18.88 -19.34
C THR A 308 18.05 18.70 -20.84
N TYR A 309 19.27 18.37 -21.26
CA TYR A 309 19.56 18.01 -22.65
C TYR A 309 19.55 16.49 -22.81
N ILE A 310 18.63 15.98 -23.62
CA ILE A 310 18.62 14.57 -24.04
C ILE A 310 19.36 14.49 -25.37
N LEU A 311 20.56 13.93 -25.37
CA LEU A 311 21.34 13.72 -26.58
C LEU A 311 21.03 12.33 -27.16
N TYR A 312 20.44 12.31 -28.35
CA TYR A 312 20.25 11.09 -29.13
C TYR A 312 21.47 10.86 -30.03
N ARG A 313 22.06 9.67 -29.97
CA ARG A 313 23.15 9.30 -30.87
C ARG A 313 22.56 8.83 -32.20
N SER A 314 22.45 9.72 -33.18
CA SER A 314 22.12 9.29 -34.55
C SER A 314 23.35 8.65 -35.21
N ASN A 315 23.21 7.42 -35.70
CA ASN A 315 24.23 6.77 -36.54
C ASN A 315 24.20 7.32 -37.99
N SER A 316 24.13 8.64 -38.16
CA SER A 316 24.29 9.28 -39.47
C SER A 316 25.40 10.34 -39.39
N HIS A 317 26.58 9.99 -39.91
CA HIS A 317 27.51 10.99 -40.39
C HIS A 317 26.87 11.65 -41.61
N ASN A 318 26.22 12.80 -41.44
CA ASN A 318 26.13 13.83 -42.47
C ASN A 318 25.74 15.19 -41.86
N ASN A 319 26.42 16.22 -42.35
CA ASN A 319 26.37 17.59 -41.88
C ASN A 319 24.97 18.24 -41.91
N SER A 320 24.78 19.15 -40.94
CA SER A 320 23.93 20.34 -40.92
C SER A 320 22.44 20.23 -40.53
N SER A 321 22.06 21.25 -39.74
CA SER A 321 20.75 21.64 -39.17
C SER A 321 20.11 20.72 -38.12
N PHE A 322 20.03 21.24 -36.89
CA PHE A 322 19.17 20.73 -35.82
C PHE A 322 17.71 20.94 -36.21
N GLU A 323 17.03 19.87 -36.59
CA GLU A 323 15.57 19.78 -36.55
C GLU A 323 15.14 19.02 -35.31
N GLN A 324 14.20 19.61 -34.59
CA GLN A 324 13.55 19.03 -33.43
C GLN A 324 12.51 18.02 -33.92
N GLN A 325 12.81 16.72 -33.79
CA GLN A 325 11.78 15.68 -33.88
C GLN A 325 12.04 14.52 -32.91
N VAL A 326 10.91 13.92 -32.55
CA VAL A 326 10.62 13.14 -31.34
C VAL A 326 10.66 11.63 -31.62
N ASP A 327 11.02 10.88 -30.58
CA ASP A 327 10.86 9.45 -30.32
C ASP A 327 11.67 8.42 -31.13
N SER A 328 12.75 7.93 -30.51
CA SER A 328 13.00 6.49 -30.30
C SER A 328 14.09 6.30 -29.23
N TYR A 329 13.81 5.53 -28.18
CA TYR A 329 14.74 5.30 -27.07
C TYR A 329 15.59 4.05 -27.31
N SER A 330 16.81 4.25 -27.81
CA SER A 330 17.93 3.37 -27.50
C SER A 330 19.22 4.21 -27.48
N ASP A 331 19.95 4.16 -26.37
CA ASP A 331 21.23 4.86 -26.10
C ASP A 331 21.19 6.40 -26.09
N SER A 332 20.71 6.99 -24.99
CA SER A 332 20.94 8.41 -24.67
C SER A 332 21.86 8.59 -23.46
N SER A 333 22.67 9.64 -23.47
CA SER A 333 23.48 10.10 -22.33
C SER A 333 22.95 11.44 -21.86
N GLU A 334 22.72 11.57 -20.55
CA GLU A 334 22.14 12.76 -19.93
C GLU A 334 23.24 13.67 -19.38
N TYR A 335 23.16 14.97 -19.67
CA TYR A 335 24.04 16.00 -19.13
C TYR A 335 23.19 17.09 -18.50
N THR A 336 23.42 17.36 -17.22
CA THR A 336 22.78 18.46 -16.49
C THR A 336 23.76 19.62 -16.33
N HIS A 337 23.36 20.81 -16.76
CA HIS A 337 24.09 22.05 -16.53
C HIS A 337 23.26 22.98 -15.65
N THR A 338 23.89 23.52 -14.60
CA THR A 338 23.37 24.66 -13.85
C THR A 338 23.85 25.93 -14.56
N SER A 339 22.93 26.74 -15.10
CA SER A 339 23.30 28.03 -15.66
C SER A 339 23.65 28.99 -14.54
N SER A 340 24.91 29.40 -14.46
CA SER A 340 25.27 30.62 -13.74
C SER A 340 24.91 31.80 -14.63
N GLU A 341 23.79 32.47 -14.36
CA GLU A 341 23.54 33.79 -14.94
C GLU A 341 24.62 34.77 -14.45
N THR A 342 25.64 35.00 -15.26
CA THR A 342 26.39 36.25 -15.25
C THR A 342 25.82 37.15 -16.34
N SER A 343 24.78 37.89 -16.01
CA SER A 343 24.30 39.00 -16.83
C SER A 343 25.29 40.17 -16.73
N LYS A 344 25.79 40.62 -17.87
CA LYS A 344 26.45 41.92 -18.07
C LYS A 344 25.43 42.95 -18.52
#